data_AF-A0A7J8BL59-F1
#
_entry.id   AF-A0A7J8BL59-F1
#
_cell.length_a   1.000
_cell.length_b   1.000
_cell.length_c   1.000
_cell.angle_alpha   90.00
_cell.angle_beta   90.00
_cell.angle_gamma   90.00
#
_symmetry.space_group_name_H-M   'P 1'
#
loop_
_entity.id
_entity.type
_entity.pdbx_description
1 polymer ?
#
loop_
_entity_poly.entity_id
_entity_poly.type
_entity_poly.pdbx_seq_one_letter_code
_entity_poly.pdbx_strand_id
1 'polypeptide(L)'
;MGKHDEAWMILKQVHDTNMRAKGTPEKVFTVSHIKTPKQTDEFFEIQSATGTWYQRCLVRFKTTFKQVWDNAQYCVLGPYRMNTLILAVVWLTMALSYYGLTVWFPDMIRYFQDEEYRSKMKVFFGEHVYGATINFTMENQIHQHGKFVNDKFTKMYFKHVLFEDTFFDECYFEDVTSTDTFFKNCTIESTTFYNTDLYEHKFINCRFINSTFLEQKEGCHMDFEQDNDFLIYLVSFLGSLSVLPGNIISALLMDRIGRLKMIGGSMLISAVCCFFLFFGNSESAMIGWQCLFCGTSIAAWNALDVVTVELYPTNQRATAFGILNGLCKFGAILGNTIFASFVGITKVVPILLAATSLVGGGLIALRLPETREQVLM
;
A
#
# COMPACT_ATOMS: atom_id res chain seq x y z
N MET A 1 21.72 27.44 -28.57
CA MET A 1 20.79 28.58 -28.73
C MET A 1 19.38 28.06 -28.51
N GLY A 2 18.65 28.61 -27.53
CA GLY A 2 17.29 28.16 -27.22
C GLY A 2 16.28 28.63 -28.26
N LYS A 3 15.29 27.78 -28.58
CA LYS A 3 14.15 28.06 -29.46
C LYS A 3 13.11 28.96 -28.77
N HIS A 4 13.53 30.16 -28.33
CA HIS A 4 12.69 31.06 -27.53
C HIS A 4 11.48 31.58 -28.32
N ASP A 5 11.67 31.84 -29.61
CA ASP A 5 10.60 32.34 -30.49
C ASP A 5 9.53 31.26 -30.75
N GLU A 6 9.94 30.00 -30.91
CA GLU A 6 8.99 28.88 -31.03
C GLU A 6 8.19 28.70 -29.74
N ALA A 7 8.86 28.75 -28.57
CA ALA A 7 8.19 28.66 -27.28
C ALA A 7 7.19 29.81 -27.07
N TRP A 8 7.54 31.01 -27.51
CA TRP A 8 6.66 32.18 -27.45
C TRP A 8 5.42 32.01 -28.33
N MET A 9 5.59 31.54 -29.57
CA MET A 9 4.49 31.27 -30.50
C MET A 9 3.52 30.23 -29.94
N ILE A 10 4.04 29.16 -29.33
CA ILE A 10 3.21 28.12 -28.71
C ILE A 10 2.43 28.68 -27.51
N LEU A 11 3.08 29.44 -26.63
CA LEU A 11 2.42 30.05 -25.47
C LEU A 11 1.31 31.03 -25.88
N LYS A 12 1.54 31.81 -26.93
CA LYS A 12 0.52 32.70 -27.52
C LYS A 12 -0.66 31.89 -28.07
N GLN A 13 -0.39 30.81 -28.81
CA GLN A 13 -1.45 29.95 -29.33
C GLN A 13 -2.31 29.34 -28.21
N VAL A 14 -1.68 28.81 -27.15
CA VAL A 14 -2.39 28.27 -25.98
C VAL A 14 -3.24 29.34 -25.30
N HIS A 15 -2.69 30.54 -25.12
CA HIS A 15 -3.41 31.67 -24.54
C HIS A 15 -4.66 32.02 -25.36
N ASP A 16 -4.52 32.17 -26.68
CA ASP A 16 -5.60 32.59 -27.56
C ASP A 16 -6.71 31.52 -27.63
N THR A 17 -6.34 30.24 -27.65
CA THR A 17 -7.29 29.12 -27.56
C THR A 17 -8.06 29.15 -26.23
N ASN A 18 -7.36 29.34 -25.10
CA ASN A 18 -7.99 29.38 -23.78
C ASN A 18 -8.91 30.61 -23.60
N MET A 19 -8.51 31.77 -24.13
CA MET A 19 -9.32 33.00 -24.03
C MET A 19 -10.54 32.96 -24.95
N ARG A 20 -10.46 32.32 -26.12
CA ARG A 20 -11.64 32.01 -26.95
C ARG A 20 -12.61 31.07 -26.22
N ALA A 21 -12.11 30.00 -25.59
CA ALA A 21 -12.95 29.07 -24.85
C ALA A 21 -13.64 29.73 -23.64
N LYS A 22 -13.01 30.74 -23.03
CA LYS A 22 -13.57 31.54 -21.93
C LYS A 22 -14.50 32.68 -22.38
N GLY A 23 -14.69 32.88 -23.69
CA GLY A 23 -15.55 33.93 -24.23
C GLY A 23 -14.97 35.35 -24.19
N THR A 24 -13.66 35.51 -23.96
CA THR A 24 -12.98 36.82 -23.89
C THR A 24 -11.82 36.91 -24.89
N PRO A 25 -12.08 36.93 -26.22
CA PRO A 25 -11.04 36.87 -27.25
C PRO A 25 -10.18 38.15 -27.36
N GLU A 26 -10.60 39.25 -26.75
CA GLU A 26 -9.93 40.56 -26.85
C GLU A 26 -8.69 40.68 -25.95
N LYS A 27 -8.50 39.76 -25.00
CA LYS A 27 -7.30 39.79 -24.15
C LYS A 27 -6.07 39.47 -24.99
N VAL A 28 -5.11 40.39 -25.01
CA VAL A 28 -3.87 40.27 -25.78
C VAL A 28 -2.80 39.58 -24.92
N PHE A 29 -2.14 38.57 -25.49
CA PHE A 29 -0.96 37.96 -24.89
C PHE A 29 0.16 39.01 -24.79
N THR A 30 0.49 39.45 -23.57
CA THR A 30 1.54 40.44 -23.32
C THR A 30 2.68 39.82 -22.53
N VAL A 31 3.92 40.11 -22.92
CA VAL A 31 5.13 39.63 -22.23
C VAL A 31 5.77 40.83 -21.55
N SER A 32 5.81 40.83 -20.22
CA SER A 32 6.39 41.91 -19.43
C SER A 32 7.92 41.77 -19.27
N HIS A 33 8.41 40.55 -18.99
CA HIS A 33 9.84 40.28 -18.86
C HIS A 33 10.19 38.88 -19.36
N ILE A 34 11.26 38.78 -20.15
CA ILE A 34 11.87 37.50 -20.52
C ILE A 34 13.13 37.34 -19.68
N LYS A 35 13.09 36.47 -18.67
CA LYS A 35 14.29 36.02 -17.96
C LYS A 35 14.91 34.88 -18.74
N THR A 36 15.97 35.17 -19.50
CA THR A 36 16.85 34.11 -19.99
C THR A 36 17.65 33.57 -18.80
N PRO A 37 17.84 32.24 -18.67
CA PRO A 37 18.76 31.72 -17.69
C PRO A 37 20.14 32.33 -18.00
N LYS A 38 20.68 33.13 -17.08
CA LYS A 38 22.09 33.50 -17.15
C LYS A 38 22.86 32.19 -17.14
N GLN A 39 23.44 31.82 -18.28
CA GLN A 39 24.43 30.75 -18.30
C GLN A 39 25.51 31.18 -17.32
N THR A 40 25.65 30.47 -16.20
CA THR A 40 26.71 30.74 -15.24
C THR A 40 28.02 30.51 -15.97
N ASP A 41 28.76 31.60 -16.23
CA ASP A 41 30.05 31.62 -16.93
C ASP A 41 31.05 30.62 -16.30
N GLU A 42 30.84 30.20 -15.04
CA GLU A 42 31.55 29.11 -14.37
C GLU A 42 31.63 27.80 -15.20
N PHE A 43 30.57 27.41 -15.92
CA PHE A 43 30.60 26.17 -16.70
C PHE A 43 31.53 26.25 -17.92
N PHE A 44 31.69 27.44 -18.50
CA PHE A 44 32.63 27.67 -19.60
C PHE A 44 34.09 27.74 -19.10
N GLU A 45 34.34 28.32 -17.93
CA GLU A 45 35.69 28.35 -17.32
C GLU A 45 36.19 26.97 -16.87
N ILE A 46 35.31 26.09 -16.38
CA ILE A 46 35.70 24.72 -15.96
C ILE A 46 36.20 23.89 -17.15
N GLN A 47 35.64 24.11 -18.34
CA GLN A 47 35.92 23.31 -19.54
C GLN A 47 37.30 23.63 -20.15
N SER A 48 37.80 24.86 -19.98
CA SER A 48 39.12 25.31 -20.45
C SER A 48 40.25 25.04 -19.44
N ALA A 49 39.96 24.99 -18.13
CA ALA A 49 40.98 24.93 -17.07
C ALA A 49 41.30 23.52 -16.51
N THR A 50 40.44 22.50 -16.70
CA THR A 50 40.69 21.14 -16.18
C THR A 50 41.15 20.16 -17.26
N GLY A 51 42.35 19.60 -17.11
CA GLY A 51 43.01 18.76 -18.13
C GLY A 51 42.54 17.30 -18.21
N THR A 52 41.99 16.72 -17.13
CA THR A 52 41.59 15.30 -17.10
C THR A 52 40.08 15.10 -16.87
N TRP A 53 39.54 13.98 -17.35
CA TRP A 53 38.10 13.72 -17.30
C TRP A 53 37.55 13.48 -15.89
N TYR A 54 38.32 12.84 -15.00
CA TYR A 54 37.92 12.62 -13.61
C TYR A 54 37.85 13.94 -12.83
N GLN A 55 38.80 14.86 -13.04
CA GLN A 55 38.78 16.19 -12.43
C GLN A 55 37.56 16.99 -12.90
N ARG A 56 37.23 16.91 -14.19
CA ARG A 56 35.99 17.50 -14.75
C ARG A 56 34.74 16.91 -14.10
N CYS A 57 34.69 15.59 -13.92
CA CYS A 57 33.58 14.91 -13.28
C CYS A 57 33.42 15.36 -11.81
N LEU A 58 34.52 15.39 -11.06
CA LEU A 58 34.53 15.79 -9.65
C LEU A 58 34.11 17.25 -9.49
N VAL A 59 34.63 18.15 -10.32
CA VAL A 59 34.25 19.57 -10.30
C VAL A 59 32.77 19.74 -10.65
N ARG A 60 32.26 19.07 -11.70
CA ARG A 60 30.83 19.08 -12.05
C ARG A 60 29.96 18.56 -10.91
N PHE A 61 30.34 17.45 -10.29
CA PHE A 61 29.61 16.90 -9.16
C PHE A 61 29.60 17.89 -7.99
N LYS A 62 30.75 18.49 -7.66
CA LYS A 62 30.87 19.47 -6.57
C LYS A 62 30.07 20.74 -6.82
N THR A 63 30.10 21.29 -8.05
CA THR A 63 29.33 22.50 -8.39
C THR A 63 27.83 22.23 -8.43
N THR A 64 27.40 21.13 -9.06
CA THR A 64 25.98 20.73 -9.06
C THR A 64 25.49 20.41 -7.64
N PHE A 65 26.28 19.71 -6.83
CA PHE A 65 25.93 19.43 -5.44
C PHE A 65 25.81 20.72 -4.61
N LYS A 66 26.76 21.66 -4.76
CA LYS A 66 26.68 22.97 -4.11
C LYS A 66 25.41 23.72 -4.53
N GLN A 67 25.07 23.72 -5.82
CA GLN A 67 23.85 24.36 -6.32
C GLN A 67 22.58 23.72 -5.76
N VAL A 68 22.52 22.39 -5.68
CA VAL A 68 21.39 21.66 -5.07
C VAL A 68 21.29 21.99 -3.58
N TRP A 69 22.42 22.01 -2.87
CA TRP A 69 22.49 22.33 -1.46
C TRP A 69 22.05 23.76 -1.16
N ASP A 70 22.52 24.74 -1.93
CA ASP A 70 22.14 26.15 -1.77
C ASP A 70 20.63 26.34 -2.04
N ASN A 71 20.07 25.65 -3.05
CA ASN A 71 18.63 25.64 -3.31
C ASN A 71 17.84 24.97 -2.18
N ALA A 72 18.34 23.87 -1.62
CA ALA A 72 17.71 23.18 -0.49
C ALA A 72 17.70 24.07 0.77
N GLN A 73 18.83 24.72 1.06
CA GLN A 73 18.94 25.68 2.16
C GLN A 73 17.98 26.86 1.96
N TYR A 74 17.86 27.39 0.75
CA TYR A 74 16.91 28.47 0.47
C TYR A 74 15.46 28.06 0.75
N CYS A 75 15.06 26.82 0.40
CA CYS A 75 13.72 26.31 0.67
C CYS A 75 13.43 26.14 2.17
N VAL A 76 14.43 25.78 2.98
CA VAL A 76 14.26 25.47 4.40
C VAL A 76 14.53 26.67 5.33
N LEU A 77 15.50 27.52 4.99
CA LEU A 77 16.00 28.63 5.83
C LEU A 77 15.66 30.02 5.27
N GLY A 78 15.10 30.10 4.07
CA GLY A 78 14.78 31.36 3.40
C GLY A 78 13.48 32.02 3.88
N PRO A 79 12.91 32.94 3.08
CA PRO A 79 11.71 33.70 3.46
C PRO A 79 10.45 32.83 3.62
N TYR A 80 10.44 31.64 3.00
CA TYR A 80 9.30 30.71 3.02
C TYR A 80 9.37 29.67 4.14
N ARG A 81 10.34 29.76 5.07
CA ARG A 81 10.58 28.75 6.13
C ARG A 81 9.33 28.32 6.88
N MET A 82 8.45 29.25 7.25
CA MET A 82 7.22 28.91 7.97
C MET A 82 6.26 28.10 7.11
N ASN A 83 6.12 28.45 5.84
CA ASN A 83 5.29 27.70 4.89
C ASN A 83 5.88 26.30 4.65
N THR A 84 7.21 26.19 4.53
CA THR A 84 7.92 24.91 4.40
C THR A 84 7.70 24.02 5.61
N LEU A 85 7.76 24.57 6.83
CA LEU A 85 7.52 23.82 8.07
C LEU A 85 6.07 23.36 8.20
N ILE A 86 5.11 24.24 7.88
CA ILE A 86 3.69 23.90 7.89
C ILE A 86 3.41 22.80 6.85
N LEU A 87 3.90 22.95 5.62
CA LEU A 87 3.80 21.91 4.59
C LEU A 87 4.46 20.60 5.04
N ALA A 88 5.64 20.65 5.64
CA ALA A 88 6.34 19.47 6.13
C ALA A 88 5.48 18.69 7.14
N VAL A 89 4.82 19.38 8.08
CA VAL A 89 3.91 18.77 9.05
C VAL A 89 2.68 18.19 8.36
N VAL A 90 2.06 18.91 7.41
CA VAL A 90 0.89 18.42 6.67
C VAL A 90 1.24 17.18 5.83
N TRP A 91 2.36 17.21 5.10
CA TRP A 91 2.89 16.08 4.35
C TRP A 91 3.15 14.87 5.23
N LEU A 92 3.79 15.07 6.39
CA LEU A 92 4.12 13.97 7.30
C LEU A 92 2.87 13.37 7.95
N THR A 93 1.95 14.20 8.44
CA THR A 93 0.69 13.73 9.05
C THR A 93 -0.20 13.02 8.04
N MET A 94 -0.33 13.56 6.83
CA MET A 94 -1.08 12.94 5.75
C MET A 94 -0.45 11.61 5.31
N ALA A 95 0.88 11.55 5.14
CA ALA A 95 1.59 10.33 4.75
C ALA A 95 1.51 9.23 5.81
N LEU A 96 1.71 9.59 7.08
CA LEU A 96 1.63 8.65 8.21
C LEU A 96 0.25 7.98 8.28
N SER A 97 -0.82 8.76 8.14
CA SER A 97 -2.18 8.23 8.18
C SER A 97 -2.57 7.46 6.92
N TYR A 98 -2.31 8.03 5.74
CA TYR A 98 -2.75 7.43 4.47
C TYR A 98 -2.03 6.10 4.21
N TYR A 99 -0.71 6.09 4.23
CA TYR A 99 0.05 4.86 3.96
C TYR A 99 -0.07 3.87 5.11
N GLY A 100 0.00 4.34 6.36
CA GLY A 100 -0.15 3.48 7.54
C GLY A 100 -1.48 2.73 7.57
N LEU A 101 -2.61 3.42 7.36
CA LEU A 101 -3.92 2.76 7.31
C LEU A 101 -4.07 1.87 6.07
N THR A 102 -3.58 2.29 4.89
CA THR A 102 -3.72 1.51 3.65
C THR A 102 -3.06 0.14 3.76
N VAL A 103 -1.91 0.04 4.44
CA VAL A 103 -1.23 -1.24 4.71
C VAL A 103 -1.93 -2.00 5.85
N TRP A 104 -2.36 -1.29 6.89
CA TRP A 104 -3.02 -1.91 8.04
C TRP A 104 -4.35 -2.57 7.70
N PHE A 105 -5.11 -2.07 6.71
CA PHE A 105 -6.43 -2.61 6.36
C PHE A 105 -6.40 -4.07 5.88
N PRO A 106 -5.66 -4.43 4.80
CA PRO A 106 -5.55 -5.84 4.38
C PRO A 106 -5.03 -6.75 5.49
N ASP A 107 -4.02 -6.31 6.24
CA ASP A 107 -3.41 -7.10 7.32
C ASP A 107 -4.39 -7.36 8.47
N MET A 108 -5.21 -6.36 8.82
CA MET A 108 -6.23 -6.50 9.86
C MET A 108 -7.39 -7.40 9.41
N ILE A 109 -7.81 -7.32 8.15
CA ILE A 109 -8.83 -8.23 7.61
C ILE A 109 -8.31 -9.66 7.59
N ARG A 110 -7.07 -9.87 7.12
CA ARG A 110 -6.42 -11.18 7.17
C ARG A 110 -6.37 -11.71 8.60
N TYR A 111 -5.99 -10.87 9.56
CA TYR A 111 -5.97 -11.26 10.97
C TYR A 111 -7.36 -11.71 11.48
N PHE A 112 -8.42 -10.97 11.16
CA PHE A 112 -9.79 -11.36 11.56
C PHE A 112 -10.24 -12.67 10.89
N GLN A 113 -9.89 -12.87 9.62
CA GLN A 113 -10.18 -14.11 8.92
C GLN A 113 -9.43 -15.30 9.53
N ASP A 114 -8.15 -15.11 9.86
CA ASP A 114 -7.33 -16.13 10.54
C ASP A 114 -7.89 -16.46 11.94
N GLU A 115 -8.37 -15.46 12.66
CA GLU A 115 -8.98 -15.64 13.99
C GLU A 115 -10.33 -16.36 13.90
N GLU A 116 -11.21 -15.97 12.95
CA GLU A 116 -12.47 -16.66 12.69
C GLU A 116 -12.22 -18.10 12.23
N TYR A 117 -11.24 -18.30 11.35
CA TYR A 117 -10.82 -19.62 10.90
C TYR A 117 -10.38 -20.48 12.09
N ARG A 118 -9.45 -20.00 12.92
CA ARG A 118 -9.01 -20.72 14.12
C ARG A 118 -10.14 -20.98 15.12
N SER A 119 -11.11 -20.07 15.25
CA SER A 119 -12.26 -20.28 16.14
C SER A 119 -13.16 -21.45 15.73
N LYS A 120 -13.17 -21.79 14.42
CA LYS A 120 -13.93 -22.92 13.85
C LYS A 120 -13.15 -24.23 13.85
N MET A 121 -11.92 -24.24 14.36
CA MET A 121 -11.07 -25.42 14.42
C MET A 121 -11.71 -26.51 15.30
N LYS A 122 -11.79 -27.73 14.77
CA LYS A 122 -12.34 -28.87 15.50
C LYS A 122 -11.20 -29.75 16.01
N VAL A 123 -11.18 -29.99 17.31
CA VAL A 123 -10.21 -30.91 17.92
C VAL A 123 -10.91 -32.19 18.32
N PHE A 124 -10.48 -33.31 17.75
CA PHE A 124 -10.92 -34.66 18.08
C PHE A 124 -9.83 -35.33 18.92
N PHE A 125 -10.20 -35.85 20.08
CA PHE A 125 -9.25 -36.48 21.01
C PHE A 125 -9.68 -37.92 21.30
N GLY A 126 -8.77 -38.87 21.08
CA GLY A 126 -9.01 -40.29 21.38
C GLY A 126 -10.14 -40.90 20.55
N GLU A 127 -10.35 -40.42 19.34
CA GLU A 127 -11.39 -40.98 18.47
C GLU A 127 -10.99 -42.37 17.99
N HIS A 128 -11.96 -43.27 17.92
CA HIS A 128 -11.76 -44.61 17.41
C HIS A 128 -12.73 -44.86 16.28
N VAL A 129 -12.22 -44.86 15.05
CA VAL A 129 -12.99 -45.08 13.84
C VAL A 129 -12.63 -46.45 13.29
N TYR A 130 -13.66 -47.22 12.91
CA TYR A 130 -13.51 -48.60 12.45
C TYR A 130 -14.35 -48.83 11.20
N GLY A 131 -13.71 -49.23 10.10
CA GLY A 131 -14.41 -49.65 8.87
C GLY A 131 -15.18 -48.55 8.15
N ALA A 132 -14.89 -47.28 8.42
CA ALA A 132 -15.59 -46.14 7.84
C ALA A 132 -15.07 -45.83 6.43
N THR A 133 -15.97 -45.44 5.53
CA THR A 133 -15.59 -44.86 4.23
C THR A 133 -15.84 -43.36 4.27
N ILE A 134 -14.77 -42.59 4.20
CA ILE A 134 -14.75 -41.15 4.29
C ILE A 134 -14.56 -40.58 2.89
N ASN A 135 -15.56 -39.83 2.43
CA ASN A 135 -15.64 -39.27 1.08
C ASN A 135 -15.94 -37.77 1.07
N PHE A 136 -15.87 -37.11 2.23
CA PHE A 136 -16.10 -35.68 2.37
C PHE A 136 -14.79 -34.96 2.70
N THR A 137 -14.71 -33.69 2.32
CA THR A 137 -13.55 -32.83 2.60
C THR A 137 -13.45 -32.56 4.11
N MET A 138 -12.29 -32.81 4.68
CA MET A 138 -11.97 -32.43 6.05
C MET A 138 -11.21 -31.10 6.04
N GLU A 139 -11.76 -30.09 6.70
CA GLU A 139 -11.17 -28.76 6.78
C GLU A 139 -11.01 -28.33 8.24
N ASN A 140 -9.83 -27.81 8.59
CA ASN A 140 -9.52 -27.19 9.88
C ASN A 140 -9.74 -28.11 11.09
N GLN A 141 -9.11 -29.28 11.08
CA GLN A 141 -9.29 -30.31 12.11
C GLN A 141 -7.96 -30.75 12.69
N ILE A 142 -7.94 -31.00 14.00
CA ILE A 142 -6.82 -31.62 14.69
C ILE A 142 -7.32 -32.92 15.31
N HIS A 143 -6.68 -34.03 14.95
CA HIS A 143 -6.98 -35.36 15.44
C HIS A 143 -5.81 -35.81 16.32
N GLN A 144 -6.04 -35.96 17.63
CA GLN A 144 -5.02 -36.31 18.62
C GLN A 144 -5.33 -37.66 19.25
N HIS A 145 -4.31 -38.52 19.36
CA HIS A 145 -4.43 -39.84 19.99
C HIS A 145 -5.53 -40.72 19.36
N GLY A 146 -5.85 -40.47 18.08
CA GLY A 146 -6.88 -41.19 17.35
C GLY A 146 -6.43 -42.59 16.94
N LYS A 147 -7.38 -43.46 16.66
CA LYS A 147 -7.16 -44.77 16.06
C LYS A 147 -8.12 -44.96 14.89
N PHE A 148 -7.56 -45.10 13.70
CA PHE A 148 -8.27 -45.41 12.47
C PHE A 148 -7.91 -46.84 12.06
N VAL A 149 -8.91 -47.71 11.90
CA VAL A 149 -8.70 -49.13 11.61
C VAL A 149 -9.62 -49.57 10.48
N ASN A 150 -9.03 -50.12 9.41
CA ASN A 150 -9.76 -50.58 8.22
C ASN A 150 -10.61 -49.46 7.58
N ASP A 151 -10.17 -48.21 7.72
CA ASP A 151 -10.86 -47.03 7.19
C ASP A 151 -10.40 -46.69 5.76
N LYS A 152 -11.34 -46.20 4.94
CA LYS A 152 -11.10 -45.85 3.53
C LYS A 152 -11.34 -44.37 3.29
N PHE A 153 -10.30 -43.65 2.92
CA PHE A 153 -10.33 -42.25 2.52
C PHE A 153 -10.32 -42.20 1.00
N THR A 154 -11.46 -41.88 0.37
CA THR A 154 -11.61 -42.00 -1.09
C THR A 154 -12.13 -40.70 -1.69
N LYS A 155 -11.47 -40.19 -2.73
CA LYS A 155 -11.89 -38.98 -3.48
C LYS A 155 -12.20 -37.79 -2.58
N MET A 156 -11.32 -37.55 -1.61
CA MET A 156 -11.50 -36.49 -0.61
C MET A 156 -10.29 -35.56 -0.54
N TYR A 157 -10.51 -34.42 0.11
CA TYR A 157 -9.51 -33.38 0.29
C TYR A 157 -9.26 -33.14 1.78
N PHE A 158 -7.99 -33.08 2.16
CA PHE A 158 -7.56 -32.55 3.47
C PHE A 158 -7.15 -31.09 3.31
N LYS A 159 -7.71 -30.18 4.11
CA LYS A 159 -7.30 -28.77 4.15
C LYS A 159 -7.02 -28.35 5.58
N HIS A 160 -5.77 -28.01 5.89
CA HIS A 160 -5.34 -27.63 7.24
C HIS A 160 -5.75 -28.69 8.27
N VAL A 161 -5.37 -29.95 8.04
CA VAL A 161 -5.66 -31.06 8.95
C VAL A 161 -4.37 -31.57 9.59
N LEU A 162 -4.37 -31.72 10.91
CA LEU A 162 -3.24 -32.24 11.67
C LEU A 162 -3.63 -33.55 12.37
N PHE A 163 -2.91 -34.63 12.06
CA PHE A 163 -2.97 -35.86 12.82
C PHE A 163 -1.75 -35.92 13.75
N GLU A 164 -1.97 -36.05 15.05
CA GLU A 164 -0.92 -36.09 16.06
C GLU A 164 -1.09 -37.33 16.95
N ASP A 165 0.00 -38.08 17.15
CA ASP A 165 0.02 -39.31 17.95
C ASP A 165 -1.10 -40.31 17.57
N THR A 166 -1.44 -40.34 16.27
CA THR A 166 -2.57 -41.11 15.73
C THR A 166 -2.08 -42.43 15.12
N PHE A 167 -2.85 -43.51 15.35
CA PHE A 167 -2.56 -44.85 14.82
C PHE A 167 -3.48 -45.16 13.64
N PHE A 168 -2.87 -45.48 12.49
CA PHE A 168 -3.56 -45.94 11.28
C PHE A 168 -3.22 -47.40 11.04
N ASP A 169 -4.23 -48.25 10.91
CA ASP A 169 -4.09 -49.70 10.76
C ASP A 169 -5.00 -50.21 9.65
N GLU A 170 -4.42 -50.91 8.67
CA GLU A 170 -5.17 -51.44 7.52
C GLU A 170 -5.98 -50.36 6.76
N CYS A 171 -5.54 -49.10 6.79
CA CYS A 171 -6.23 -47.99 6.12
C CYS A 171 -5.95 -47.94 4.60
N TYR A 172 -6.86 -47.31 3.86
CA TYR A 172 -6.72 -47.13 2.41
C TYR A 172 -6.97 -45.68 2.01
N PHE A 173 -6.00 -45.03 1.37
CA PHE A 173 -6.09 -43.66 0.85
C PHE A 173 -6.08 -43.71 -0.68
N GLU A 174 -7.17 -43.28 -1.31
CA GLU A 174 -7.38 -43.31 -2.77
C GLU A 174 -7.81 -41.93 -3.30
N ASP A 175 -7.11 -41.43 -4.32
CA ASP A 175 -7.41 -40.13 -4.96
C ASP A 175 -7.38 -38.93 -3.99
N VAL A 176 -6.69 -39.05 -2.86
CA VAL A 176 -6.63 -38.01 -1.82
C VAL A 176 -5.73 -36.85 -2.24
N THR A 177 -6.15 -35.62 -1.92
CA THR A 177 -5.35 -34.40 -2.11
C THR A 177 -5.28 -33.64 -0.79
N SER A 178 -4.17 -32.99 -0.48
CA SER A 178 -3.91 -32.43 0.84
C SER A 178 -3.15 -31.10 0.79
N THR A 179 -3.73 -30.07 1.40
CA THR A 179 -3.17 -28.71 1.54
C THR A 179 -2.92 -28.42 3.02
N ASP A 180 -1.72 -27.95 3.36
CA ASP A 180 -1.28 -27.64 4.73
C ASP A 180 -1.64 -28.73 5.76
N THR A 181 -1.47 -30.00 5.36
CA THR A 181 -1.88 -31.18 6.15
C THR A 181 -0.67 -31.98 6.57
N PHE A 182 -0.61 -32.37 7.84
CA PHE A 182 0.55 -33.05 8.42
C PHE A 182 0.15 -34.22 9.31
N PHE A 183 1.02 -35.22 9.34
CA PHE A 183 0.99 -36.35 10.26
C PHE A 183 2.22 -36.23 11.16
N LYS A 184 2.03 -36.11 12.48
CA LYS A 184 3.11 -35.93 13.46
C LYS A 184 3.09 -37.08 14.47
N ASN A 185 4.23 -37.74 14.64
CA ASN A 185 4.39 -38.86 15.57
C ASN A 185 3.35 -40.00 15.34
N CYS A 186 2.80 -40.11 14.13
CA CYS A 186 1.81 -41.13 13.82
C CYS A 186 2.48 -42.48 13.55
N THR A 187 1.77 -43.57 13.86
CA THR A 187 2.19 -44.92 13.47
C THR A 187 1.22 -45.42 12.41
N ILE A 188 1.75 -45.79 11.25
CA ILE A 188 1.00 -46.18 10.06
C ILE A 188 1.39 -47.62 9.74
N GLU A 189 0.43 -48.53 9.90
CA GLU A 189 0.59 -49.97 9.74
C GLU A 189 -0.32 -50.49 8.63
N SER A 190 0.22 -51.35 7.77
CA SER A 190 -0.51 -52.07 6.71
C SER A 190 -1.40 -51.17 5.84
N THR A 191 -1.00 -49.91 5.65
CA THR A 191 -1.81 -48.88 4.99
C THR A 191 -1.34 -48.68 3.55
N THR A 192 -2.29 -48.47 2.63
CA THR A 192 -1.99 -48.24 1.21
C THR A 192 -2.38 -46.83 0.80
N PHE A 193 -1.46 -46.14 0.12
CA PHE A 193 -1.66 -44.82 -0.47
C PHE A 193 -1.63 -44.94 -1.99
N TYR A 194 -2.76 -44.72 -2.65
CA TYR A 194 -2.93 -44.83 -4.10
C TYR A 194 -3.40 -43.49 -4.70
N ASN A 195 -2.68 -42.97 -5.69
CA ASN A 195 -3.01 -41.69 -6.33
C ASN A 195 -3.18 -40.52 -5.35
N THR A 196 -2.21 -40.37 -4.46
CA THR A 196 -2.22 -39.31 -3.42
C THR A 196 -1.05 -38.34 -3.59
N ASP A 197 -1.20 -37.14 -3.02
CA ASP A 197 -0.15 -36.10 -2.90
C ASP A 197 0.50 -36.07 -1.50
N LEU A 198 0.38 -37.18 -0.77
CA LEU A 198 0.95 -37.39 0.56
C LEU A 198 2.42 -37.82 0.45
N TYR A 199 3.28 -36.86 0.17
CA TYR A 199 4.73 -37.08 0.08
C TYR A 199 5.39 -37.18 1.47
N GLU A 200 6.63 -37.67 1.49
CA GLU A 200 7.42 -37.92 2.71
C GLU A 200 7.49 -36.72 3.67
N HIS A 201 7.61 -35.49 3.14
CA HIS A 201 7.70 -34.27 3.97
C HIS A 201 6.44 -33.96 4.79
N LYS A 202 5.28 -34.54 4.45
CA LYS A 202 4.03 -34.38 5.21
C LYS A 202 3.97 -35.29 6.45
N PHE A 203 4.90 -36.24 6.58
CA PHE A 203 5.00 -37.17 7.69
C PHE A 203 6.22 -36.85 8.55
N ILE A 204 5.99 -36.27 9.73
CA ILE A 204 7.03 -35.80 10.64
C ILE A 204 7.14 -36.78 11.81
N ASN A 205 8.28 -37.45 11.94
CA ASN A 205 8.54 -38.47 12.97
C ASN A 205 7.52 -39.63 12.96
N CYS A 206 6.96 -39.95 11.79
CA CYS A 206 6.02 -41.07 11.66
C CYS A 206 6.75 -42.40 11.49
N ARG A 207 6.14 -43.47 12.02
CA ARG A 207 6.63 -44.85 11.85
C ARG A 207 5.76 -45.58 10.84
N PHE A 208 6.37 -46.08 9.77
CA PHE A 208 5.69 -46.90 8.76
C PHE A 208 6.01 -48.39 8.96
N ILE A 209 4.99 -49.24 8.96
CA ILE A 209 5.08 -50.70 9.05
C ILE A 209 4.26 -51.27 7.90
N ASN A 210 4.88 -52.07 7.01
CA ASN A 210 4.21 -52.73 5.87
C ASN A 210 3.29 -51.83 5.03
N SER A 211 3.62 -50.55 4.89
CA SER A 211 2.80 -49.57 4.16
C SER A 211 3.32 -49.37 2.73
N THR A 212 2.42 -49.13 1.78
CA THR A 212 2.77 -49.00 0.35
C THR A 212 2.28 -47.69 -0.24
N PHE A 213 3.09 -47.09 -1.11
CA PHE A 213 2.76 -45.89 -1.89
C PHE A 213 2.76 -46.25 -3.37
N LEU A 214 1.62 -46.05 -4.04
CA LEU A 214 1.37 -46.44 -5.42
C LEU A 214 0.87 -45.22 -6.22
N GLU A 215 1.42 -45.03 -7.41
CA GLU A 215 1.03 -43.96 -8.36
C GLU A 215 0.88 -42.60 -7.68
N GLN A 216 1.98 -42.03 -7.15
CA GLN A 216 1.92 -40.68 -6.57
C GLN A 216 1.49 -39.66 -7.63
N LYS A 217 0.65 -38.69 -7.25
CA LYS A 217 0.22 -37.64 -8.17
C LYS A 217 1.45 -36.90 -8.69
N GLU A 218 1.59 -36.84 -10.02
CA GLU A 218 2.67 -36.10 -10.68
C GLU A 218 2.19 -34.68 -11.01
N GLY A 219 2.84 -33.68 -10.42
CA GLY A 219 2.56 -32.27 -10.68
C GLY A 219 2.62 -31.43 -9.42
N CYS A 220 3.15 -30.22 -9.54
CA CYS A 220 3.03 -29.21 -8.49
C CYS A 220 1.58 -28.72 -8.51
N HIS A 221 0.71 -29.38 -7.75
CA HIS A 221 -0.61 -28.84 -7.48
C HIS A 221 -0.36 -27.55 -6.69
N MET A 222 -0.54 -26.40 -7.34
CA MET A 222 -0.54 -25.14 -6.60
C MET A 222 -1.68 -25.27 -5.60
N ASP A 223 -1.32 -25.33 -4.33
CA ASP A 223 -2.25 -25.19 -3.21
C ASP A 223 -3.01 -23.89 -3.45
N PHE A 224 -4.21 -24.03 -3.96
CA PHE A 224 -5.12 -22.94 -4.14
C PHE A 224 -5.63 -22.56 -2.74
N GLU A 225 -4.81 -21.83 -1.97
CA GLU A 225 -5.17 -21.00 -0.79
C GLU A 225 -6.18 -19.88 -1.18
N GLN A 226 -7.05 -20.16 -2.15
CA GLN A 226 -7.61 -19.22 -3.11
C GLN A 226 -8.80 -18.41 -2.58
N ASP A 227 -9.44 -18.83 -1.48
CA ASP A 227 -10.68 -18.16 -1.05
C ASP A 227 -10.40 -16.93 -0.16
N ASN A 228 -9.44 -17.01 0.77
CA ASN A 228 -9.12 -15.88 1.66
C ASN A 228 -8.20 -14.86 0.97
N ASP A 229 -7.21 -15.33 0.20
CA ASP A 229 -6.28 -14.45 -0.50
C ASP A 229 -6.98 -13.57 -1.55
N PHE A 230 -7.98 -14.12 -2.26
CA PHE A 230 -8.76 -13.35 -3.22
C PHE A 230 -9.43 -12.13 -2.56
N LEU A 231 -9.94 -12.28 -1.34
CA LEU A 231 -10.60 -11.19 -0.63
C LEU A 231 -9.60 -10.10 -0.23
N ILE A 232 -8.39 -10.45 0.20
CA ILE A 232 -7.31 -9.50 0.51
C ILE A 232 -6.92 -8.68 -0.73
N TYR A 233 -6.79 -9.33 -1.88
CA TYR A 233 -6.55 -8.64 -3.15
C TYR A 233 -7.73 -7.77 -3.56
N LEU A 234 -8.97 -8.25 -3.37
CA LEU A 234 -10.19 -7.50 -3.66
C LEU A 234 -10.27 -6.23 -2.80
N VAL A 235 -9.96 -6.30 -1.51
CA VAL A 235 -9.90 -5.15 -0.58
C VAL A 235 -8.91 -4.11 -1.11
N SER A 236 -7.70 -4.53 -1.45
CA SER A 236 -6.64 -3.66 -1.97
C SER A 236 -7.04 -3.01 -3.31
N PHE A 237 -7.71 -3.79 -4.17
CA PHE A 237 -8.26 -3.33 -5.43
C PHE A 237 -9.38 -2.30 -5.24
N LEU A 238 -10.36 -2.57 -4.37
CA LEU A 238 -11.47 -1.66 -4.07
C LEU A 238 -10.98 -0.35 -3.44
N GLY A 239 -10.01 -0.44 -2.53
CA GLY A 239 -9.33 0.72 -1.97
C GLY A 239 -8.68 1.58 -3.06
N SER A 240 -7.98 0.96 -4.01
CA SER A 240 -7.36 1.67 -5.15
C SER A 240 -8.41 2.23 -6.12
N LEU A 241 -9.50 1.50 -6.37
CA LEU A 241 -10.59 1.92 -7.25
C LEU A 241 -11.31 3.15 -6.70
N SER A 242 -11.46 3.24 -5.38
CA SER A 242 -12.09 4.37 -4.69
C SER A 242 -11.33 5.70 -4.86
N VAL A 243 -10.05 5.65 -5.25
CA VAL A 243 -9.21 6.83 -5.51
C VAL A 243 -9.65 7.55 -6.79
N LEU A 244 -10.17 6.82 -7.79
CA LEU A 244 -10.60 7.40 -9.07
C LEU A 244 -11.69 8.47 -8.93
N PRO A 245 -12.85 8.21 -8.26
CA PRO A 245 -13.85 9.25 -8.05
C PRO A 245 -13.30 10.41 -7.23
N GLY A 246 -12.44 10.15 -6.24
CA GLY A 246 -11.77 11.19 -5.47
C GLY A 246 -10.91 12.13 -6.33
N ASN A 247 -10.16 11.57 -7.28
CA ASN A 247 -9.38 12.34 -8.26
C ASN A 247 -10.28 13.23 -9.13
N ILE A 248 -11.38 12.69 -9.65
CA ILE A 248 -12.33 13.45 -10.49
C ILE A 248 -12.95 14.59 -9.68
N ILE A 249 -13.43 14.31 -8.47
CA ILE A 249 -14.03 15.31 -7.58
C ILE A 249 -13.01 16.39 -7.24
N SER A 250 -11.77 16.01 -6.93
CA SER A 250 -10.72 16.98 -6.64
C SER A 250 -10.45 17.88 -7.84
N ALA A 251 -10.32 17.34 -9.05
CA ALA A 251 -10.07 18.13 -10.25
C ALA A 251 -11.20 19.15 -10.54
N LEU A 252 -12.47 18.76 -10.33
CA LEU A 252 -13.62 19.64 -10.58
C LEU A 252 -13.83 20.70 -9.49
N LEU A 253 -13.56 20.36 -8.23
CA LEU A 253 -13.83 21.24 -7.09
C LEU A 253 -12.64 22.12 -6.70
N MET A 254 -11.42 21.78 -7.09
CA MET A 254 -10.22 22.47 -6.63
C MET A 254 -10.19 23.93 -7.09
N ASP A 255 -10.74 24.21 -8.27
CA ASP A 255 -10.85 25.57 -8.81
C ASP A 255 -12.01 26.37 -8.21
N ARG A 256 -13.03 25.69 -7.66
CA ARG A 256 -14.20 26.34 -7.07
C ARG A 256 -14.05 26.62 -5.58
N ILE A 257 -13.57 25.64 -4.81
CA ILE A 257 -13.50 25.67 -3.35
C ILE A 257 -12.23 26.37 -2.86
N GLY A 258 -11.15 26.35 -3.66
CA GLY A 258 -9.82 26.79 -3.26
C GLY A 258 -8.99 25.64 -2.68
N ARG A 259 -7.67 25.81 -2.67
CA ARG A 259 -6.75 24.70 -2.39
C ARG A 259 -6.75 24.33 -0.91
N LEU A 260 -6.66 25.33 -0.03
CA LEU A 260 -6.52 25.11 1.41
C LEU A 260 -7.78 24.51 2.04
N LYS A 261 -8.94 25.00 1.63
CA LYS A 261 -10.23 24.46 2.05
C LYS A 261 -10.43 23.03 1.56
N MET A 262 -9.90 22.70 0.38
CA MET A 262 -9.89 21.33 -0.12
C MET A 262 -8.99 20.44 0.75
N ILE A 263 -7.74 20.85 1.05
CA ILE A 263 -6.84 20.10 1.94
C ILE A 263 -7.49 19.89 3.32
N GLY A 264 -7.83 20.98 4.01
CA GLY A 264 -8.38 20.90 5.36
C GLY A 264 -9.72 20.15 5.41
N GLY A 265 -10.63 20.43 4.48
CA GLY A 265 -11.94 19.79 4.42
C GLY A 265 -11.85 18.29 4.15
N SER A 266 -11.04 17.88 3.18
CA SER A 266 -10.86 16.46 2.88
C SER A 266 -10.13 15.71 3.99
N MET A 267 -9.07 16.28 4.60
CA MET A 267 -8.40 15.67 5.75
C MET A 267 -9.35 15.47 6.95
N LEU A 268 -10.25 16.43 7.22
CA LEU A 268 -11.25 16.31 8.29
C LEU A 268 -12.30 15.24 7.97
N ILE A 269 -12.79 15.18 6.72
CA ILE A 269 -13.72 14.12 6.30
C ILE A 269 -13.04 12.75 6.40
N SER A 270 -11.79 12.62 5.95
CA SER A 270 -10.99 11.40 6.09
C SER A 270 -10.82 11.00 7.55
N ALA A 271 -10.60 11.96 8.45
CA ALA A 271 -10.50 11.69 9.89
C ALA A 271 -11.80 11.17 10.48
N VAL A 272 -12.95 11.70 10.04
CA VAL A 272 -14.28 11.21 10.44
C VAL A 272 -14.50 9.79 9.93
N CYS A 273 -14.21 9.52 8.65
CA CYS A 273 -14.27 8.16 8.09
C CYS A 273 -13.36 7.19 8.87
N CYS A 274 -12.15 7.63 9.21
CA CYS A 274 -11.22 6.86 10.02
C CYS A 274 -11.79 6.58 11.41
N PHE A 275 -12.36 7.57 12.09
CA PHE A 275 -12.98 7.40 13.40
C PHE A 275 -14.12 6.37 13.38
N PHE A 276 -14.95 6.34 12.33
CA PHE A 276 -16.04 5.38 12.20
C PHE A 276 -15.57 3.93 12.01
N LEU A 277 -14.31 3.69 11.60
CA LEU A 277 -13.72 2.34 11.60
C LEU A 277 -13.69 1.71 12.98
N PHE A 278 -13.66 2.53 14.04
CA PHE A 278 -13.71 2.03 15.41
C PHE A 278 -14.98 1.19 15.66
N PHE A 279 -16.10 1.57 15.05
CA PHE A 279 -17.39 0.88 15.16
C PHE A 279 -17.60 -0.20 14.09
N GLY A 280 -16.69 -0.32 13.12
CA GLY A 280 -16.70 -1.37 12.12
C GLY A 280 -16.37 -2.72 12.77
N ASN A 281 -17.39 -3.55 12.96
CA ASN A 281 -17.26 -4.93 13.45
C ASN A 281 -17.54 -5.98 12.37
N SER A 282 -17.89 -5.53 11.15
CA SER A 282 -18.08 -6.39 9.98
C SER A 282 -17.00 -6.07 8.96
N GLU A 283 -16.50 -7.11 8.27
CA GLU A 283 -15.56 -6.97 7.15
C GLU A 283 -16.09 -6.01 6.09
N SER A 284 -17.36 -6.16 5.68
CA SER A 284 -18.00 -5.29 4.69
C SER A 284 -18.06 -3.81 5.12
N ALA A 285 -18.32 -3.57 6.41
CA ALA A 285 -18.33 -2.21 6.96
C ALA A 285 -16.92 -1.61 6.97
N MET A 286 -15.90 -2.39 7.33
CA MET A 286 -14.50 -1.95 7.30
C MET A 286 -14.06 -1.59 5.88
N ILE A 287 -14.41 -2.41 4.88
CA ILE A 287 -14.11 -2.16 3.46
C ILE A 287 -14.80 -0.87 2.98
N GLY A 288 -16.08 -0.68 3.33
CA GLY A 288 -16.83 0.53 2.97
C GLY A 288 -16.18 1.80 3.51
N TRP A 289 -15.79 1.80 4.79
CA TRP A 289 -15.09 2.93 5.42
C TRP A 289 -13.67 3.14 4.87
N GLN A 290 -12.94 2.07 4.53
CA GLN A 290 -11.66 2.16 3.85
C GLN A 290 -11.78 2.85 2.48
N CYS A 291 -12.77 2.46 1.67
CA CYS A 291 -13.01 3.09 0.37
C CYS A 291 -13.34 4.58 0.53
N LEU A 292 -14.19 4.94 1.51
CA LEU A 292 -14.50 6.34 1.80
C LEU A 292 -13.24 7.11 2.25
N PHE A 293 -12.42 6.50 3.12
CA PHE A 293 -11.16 7.08 3.56
C PHE A 293 -10.19 7.32 2.41
N CYS A 294 -9.94 6.32 1.55
CA CYS A 294 -9.02 6.44 0.42
C CYS A 294 -9.52 7.46 -0.62
N GLY A 295 -10.81 7.42 -0.96
CA GLY A 295 -11.42 8.33 -1.94
C GLY A 295 -11.51 9.78 -1.46
N THR A 296 -11.63 10.03 -0.15
CA THR A 296 -11.62 11.40 0.39
C THR A 296 -10.19 11.92 0.59
N SER A 297 -9.28 11.05 1.05
CA SER A 297 -7.88 11.40 1.30
C SER A 297 -7.12 11.79 0.04
N ILE A 298 -7.44 11.21 -1.13
CA ILE A 298 -6.76 11.60 -2.37
C ILE A 298 -7.02 13.06 -2.77
N ALA A 299 -8.19 13.61 -2.41
CA ALA A 299 -8.47 15.02 -2.67
C ALA A 299 -7.53 15.95 -1.86
N ALA A 300 -7.18 15.57 -0.63
CA ALA A 300 -6.16 16.26 0.15
C ALA A 300 -4.79 16.14 -0.53
N TRP A 301 -4.45 14.94 -1.01
CA TRP A 301 -3.17 14.65 -1.65
C TRP A 301 -2.95 15.51 -2.91
N ASN A 302 -3.94 15.54 -3.80
CA ASN A 302 -3.88 16.34 -5.01
C ASN A 302 -3.78 17.84 -4.72
N ALA A 303 -4.55 18.32 -3.73
CA ALA A 303 -4.50 19.73 -3.35
C ALA A 303 -3.14 20.09 -2.69
N LEU A 304 -2.57 19.17 -1.90
CA LEU A 304 -1.27 19.33 -1.26
C LEU A 304 -0.13 19.37 -2.31
N ASP A 305 -0.19 18.51 -3.33
CA ASP A 305 0.74 18.52 -4.46
C ASP A 305 0.73 19.86 -5.18
N VAL A 306 -0.47 20.37 -5.49
CA VAL A 306 -0.66 21.65 -6.20
C VAL A 306 -0.18 22.83 -5.35
N VAL A 307 -0.57 22.91 -4.07
CA VAL A 307 -0.15 24.00 -3.17
C VAL A 307 1.36 24.00 -2.99
N THR A 308 1.99 22.83 -2.94
CA THR A 308 3.44 22.71 -2.82
C THR A 308 4.17 23.32 -4.01
N VAL A 309 3.63 23.25 -5.23
CA VAL A 309 4.28 23.87 -6.40
C VAL A 309 3.85 25.33 -6.63
N GLU A 310 2.70 25.74 -6.12
CA GLU A 310 2.20 27.12 -6.20
C GLU A 310 2.88 28.05 -5.17
N LEU A 311 3.31 27.53 -4.02
CA LEU A 311 3.95 28.32 -2.95
C LEU A 311 5.40 28.73 -3.21
N TYR A 312 6.11 28.02 -4.08
CA TYR A 312 7.54 28.23 -4.33
C TYR A 312 7.79 28.84 -5.70
N PRO A 313 8.81 29.69 -5.85
CA PRO A 313 9.15 30.29 -7.13
C PRO A 313 9.60 29.22 -8.15
N THR A 314 9.41 29.52 -9.43
CA THR A 314 9.61 28.57 -10.54
C THR A 314 10.99 27.91 -10.57
N ASN A 315 12.03 28.62 -10.14
CA ASN A 315 13.42 28.14 -10.10
C ASN A 315 13.71 27.13 -8.98
N GLN A 316 12.83 27.00 -7.97
CA GLN A 316 13.09 26.19 -6.77
C GLN A 316 11.97 25.21 -6.42
N ARG A 317 10.77 25.35 -7.03
CA ARG A 317 9.62 24.47 -6.76
C ARG A 317 9.93 22.97 -6.88
N ALA A 318 10.78 22.57 -7.82
CA ALA A 318 11.14 21.16 -8.01
C ALA A 318 11.97 20.62 -6.83
N THR A 319 12.91 21.42 -6.32
CA THR A 319 13.73 21.07 -5.14
C THR A 319 12.86 21.00 -3.89
N ALA A 320 11.97 21.98 -3.69
CA ALA A 320 11.04 22.00 -2.56
C ALA A 320 10.10 20.79 -2.57
N PHE A 321 9.50 20.48 -3.72
CA PHE A 321 8.65 19.30 -3.91
C PHE A 321 9.44 18.01 -3.64
N GLY A 322 10.68 17.90 -4.11
CA GLY A 322 11.55 16.75 -3.85
C GLY A 322 11.85 16.55 -2.35
N ILE A 323 12.16 17.62 -1.62
CA ILE A 323 12.43 17.57 -0.17
C ILE A 323 11.17 17.13 0.60
N LEU A 324 10.02 17.74 0.30
CA LEU A 324 8.75 17.44 0.96
C LEU A 324 8.26 16.02 0.64
N ASN A 325 8.42 15.57 -0.61
CA ASN A 325 8.11 14.20 -1.00
C ASN A 325 9.07 13.19 -0.35
N GLY A 326 10.35 13.54 -0.19
CA GLY A 326 11.30 12.74 0.61
C GLY A 326 10.85 12.58 2.06
N LEU A 327 10.40 13.67 2.69
CA LEU A 327 9.82 13.64 4.04
C LEU A 327 8.53 12.81 4.10
N CYS A 328 7.69 12.89 3.06
CA CYS A 328 6.51 12.05 2.92
C CYS A 328 6.85 10.56 2.92
N LYS A 329 7.89 10.13 2.19
CA LYS A 329 8.35 8.74 2.23
C LYS A 329 8.85 8.31 3.60
N PHE A 330 9.50 9.20 4.33
CA PHE A 330 9.87 8.93 5.72
C PHE A 330 8.63 8.74 6.62
N GLY A 331 7.61 9.60 6.46
CA GLY A 331 6.32 9.45 7.13
C GLY A 331 5.59 8.14 6.78
N ALA A 332 5.66 7.71 5.53
CA ALA A 332 5.10 6.43 5.08
C ALA A 332 5.80 5.22 5.71
N ILE A 333 7.13 5.23 5.79
CA ILE A 333 7.91 4.17 6.45
C ILE A 333 7.53 4.09 7.93
N LEU A 334 7.51 5.23 8.63
CA LEU A 334 7.11 5.29 10.04
C LEU A 334 5.66 4.80 10.24
N GLY A 335 4.73 5.27 9.41
CA GLY A 335 3.33 4.85 9.45
C GLY A 335 3.19 3.34 9.28
N ASN A 336 3.81 2.77 8.25
CA ASN A 336 3.75 1.33 8.00
C ASN A 336 4.32 0.53 9.17
N THR A 337 5.48 0.91 9.71
CA THR A 337 6.10 0.18 10.84
C THR A 337 5.24 0.25 12.11
N ILE A 338 4.74 1.45 12.46
CA ILE A 338 3.92 1.63 13.66
C ILE A 338 2.63 0.84 13.53
N PHE A 339 1.92 0.98 12.41
CA PHE A 339 0.59 0.41 12.24
C PHE A 339 0.63 -1.11 12.09
N ALA A 340 1.61 -1.65 11.36
CA ALA A 340 1.82 -3.09 11.25
C ALA A 340 2.09 -3.75 12.62
N SER A 341 2.81 -3.06 13.51
CA SER A 341 3.13 -3.58 14.85
C SER A 341 1.90 -3.74 15.76
N PHE A 342 0.77 -3.10 15.42
CA PHE A 342 -0.47 -3.18 16.20
C PHE A 342 -1.50 -4.16 15.63
N VAL A 343 -1.23 -4.79 14.49
CA VAL A 343 -2.08 -5.86 13.93
C VAL A 343 -2.14 -7.01 14.95
N GLY A 344 -3.35 -7.44 15.29
CA GLY A 344 -3.59 -8.47 16.32
C GLY A 344 -3.40 -8.04 17.78
N ILE A 345 -3.03 -6.78 18.06
CA ILE A 345 -2.96 -6.25 19.43
C ILE A 345 -4.17 -5.37 19.72
N THR A 346 -4.33 -4.27 18.99
CA THR A 346 -5.50 -3.39 19.12
C THR A 346 -5.79 -2.65 17.81
N LYS A 347 -7.07 -2.52 17.45
CA LYS A 347 -7.50 -1.64 16.36
C LYS A 347 -7.58 -0.15 16.76
N VAL A 348 -7.68 0.12 18.06
CA VAL A 348 -7.96 1.45 18.60
C VAL A 348 -6.80 2.42 18.40
N VAL A 349 -5.57 1.96 18.67
CA VAL A 349 -4.38 2.83 18.62
C VAL A 349 -4.10 3.33 17.19
N PRO A 350 -4.04 2.48 16.15
CA PRO A 350 -3.84 2.94 14.77
C PRO A 350 -4.92 3.91 14.29
N ILE A 351 -6.19 3.64 14.62
CA ILE A 351 -7.33 4.48 14.20
C ILE A 351 -7.27 5.85 14.86
N LEU A 352 -7.09 5.91 16.19
CA LEU A 352 -7.04 7.20 16.89
C LEU A 352 -5.79 8.00 16.51
N LEU A 353 -4.65 7.33 16.35
CA LEU A 353 -3.42 7.98 15.88
C LEU A 353 -3.64 8.61 14.50
N ALA A 354 -4.20 7.86 13.54
CA ALA A 354 -4.45 8.36 12.20
C ALA A 354 -5.50 9.48 12.17
N ALA A 355 -6.60 9.34 12.93
CA ALA A 355 -7.65 10.35 12.99
C ALA A 355 -7.12 11.65 13.61
N THR A 356 -6.38 11.58 14.71
CA THR A 356 -5.80 12.76 15.37
C THR A 356 -4.73 13.44 14.53
N SER A 357 -3.87 12.69 13.84
CA SER A 357 -2.88 13.28 12.94
C SER A 357 -3.53 13.95 11.72
N LEU A 358 -4.62 13.38 11.16
CA LEU A 358 -5.37 14.00 10.07
C LEU A 358 -6.09 15.28 10.51
N VAL A 359 -6.71 15.29 11.70
CA VAL A 359 -7.31 16.51 12.27
C VAL A 359 -6.25 17.57 12.51
N GLY A 360 -5.13 17.21 13.14
CA GLY A 360 -4.02 18.13 13.41
C GLY A 360 -3.43 18.70 12.12
N GLY A 361 -3.13 17.83 11.15
CA GLY A 361 -2.63 18.22 9.83
C GLY A 361 -3.60 19.10 9.06
N GLY A 362 -4.89 18.74 9.05
CA GLY A 362 -5.94 19.51 8.38
C GLY A 362 -6.13 20.91 8.97
N LEU A 363 -6.11 21.04 10.29
CA LEU A 363 -6.20 22.35 10.98
C LEU A 363 -4.96 23.21 10.74
N ILE A 364 -3.78 22.59 10.71
CA ILE A 364 -2.51 23.28 10.41
C ILE A 364 -2.47 23.72 8.94
N ALA A 365 -3.00 22.93 8.01
CA ALA A 365 -3.07 23.27 6.59
C ALA A 365 -3.88 24.55 6.32
N LEU A 366 -4.91 24.84 7.12
CA LEU A 366 -5.70 26.07 7.01
C LEU A 366 -4.93 27.35 7.37
N ARG A 367 -3.73 27.23 7.97
CA ARG A 367 -2.85 28.37 8.28
C ARG A 367 -1.93 28.78 7.13
N LEU A 368 -1.89 27.99 6.05
CA LEU A 368 -1.13 28.35 4.85
C LEU A 368 -1.78 29.55 4.14
N PRO A 369 -1.02 30.32 3.33
CA PRO A 369 -1.57 31.38 2.50
C PRO A 369 -2.29 30.80 1.27
N GLU A 370 -3.47 31.33 0.93
CA GLU A 370 -4.24 30.87 -0.23
C GLU A 370 -3.57 31.32 -1.54
N THR A 371 -3.36 30.38 -2.46
CA THR A 371 -2.61 30.57 -3.71
C THR A 371 -3.50 30.81 -4.93
N ARG A 372 -4.82 30.62 -4.83
CA ARG A 372 -5.78 30.64 -5.95
C ARG A 372 -5.73 31.88 -6.85
N GLU A 373 -5.42 33.06 -6.31
CA GLU A 373 -5.40 34.33 -7.07
C GLU A 373 -3.99 34.91 -7.24
N GLN A 374 -2.95 34.20 -6.80
CA GLN A 374 -1.58 34.67 -6.92
C GLN A 374 -1.00 34.27 -8.28
N VAL A 375 -0.37 35.23 -8.95
CA VAL A 375 0.39 34.96 -10.18
C VAL A 375 1.62 34.15 -9.78
N LEU A 376 1.82 32.99 -10.42
CA LEU A 376 3.00 32.16 -10.24
C LEU A 376 4.27 32.97 -10.56
N MET A 377 5.19 33.06 -9.59
CA MET A 377 6.43 33.86 -9.68
C MET A 377 7.62 33.14 -10.32
#